data_AF-A0A8S2MGZ5-F1
#
_entry.id   AF-A0A8S2MGZ5-F1
#
_cell.length_a   1.000
_cell.length_b   1.000
_cell.length_c   1.000
_cell.angle_alpha   90.00
_cell.angle_beta   90.00
_cell.angle_gamma   90.00
#
_symmetry.space_group_name_H-M   'P 1'
#
loop_
_entity.id
_entity.type
_entity.pdbx_description
1 polymer ?
#
loop_
_entity_poly.entity_id
_entity_poly.type
_entity_poly.pdbx_seq_one_letter_code
_entity_poly.pdbx_strand_id
1 'polypeptide(L)'
;RNPWGEKEWKGAVHDNWTKWPKALRNKLTASSANDGVFWMPWEQMPSFFSSVTICKVNANWHEARKRGQFSDFSSTITSAYGLECPYGAELEIEVFNAGDGNYYNRLKDPDVDLFLILLSSNGYCRAYKHDVDYYITLSTVVPPGRYLILAGSMSVVNYMVYPAFNLVVHGSQPFVVHDQPSSYELVADAFHAVAVRANNRQDMGGGVSILTFDDNGNFGLVCENKSNRTVRLSSNFQGSKNVLSSRHAFQMVDTIPARKQQLIAIFTRKMFSNDVQIAYQASGELLDPDHYTRAKNNPHIPPQAYGKIFENCF
;
A
#
# COMPACT_ATOMS: atom_id res chain seq x y z
N ARG A 1 21.36 18.03 -14.96
CA ARG A 1 22.44 17.46 -15.80
C ARG A 1 21.84 16.42 -16.73
N ASN A 2 22.05 16.55 -18.03
CA ASN A 2 21.81 15.52 -19.01
C ASN A 2 22.93 14.46 -18.94
N PRO A 3 22.62 13.17 -18.71
CA PRO A 3 23.64 12.12 -18.60
C PRO A 3 24.41 11.85 -19.91
N TRP A 4 23.90 12.23 -21.08
CA TRP A 4 24.60 12.07 -22.36
C TRP A 4 25.65 13.15 -22.66
N GLY A 5 25.78 14.14 -21.78
CA GLY A 5 26.78 15.19 -21.92
C GLY A 5 26.48 16.19 -23.04
N GLU A 6 25.24 16.28 -23.50
CA GLU A 6 24.83 17.17 -24.59
C GLU A 6 23.42 17.74 -24.33
N LYS A 7 22.88 18.53 -25.27
CA LYS A 7 21.49 19.05 -25.26
C LYS A 7 21.13 19.77 -23.96
N GLU A 8 21.80 20.89 -23.74
CA GLU A 8 21.58 21.77 -22.59
C GLU A 8 20.43 22.76 -22.79
N TRP A 9 19.99 23.32 -21.67
CA TRP A 9 19.03 24.42 -21.62
C TRP A 9 19.48 25.61 -22.45
N LYS A 10 18.57 26.24 -23.21
CA LYS A 10 18.88 27.40 -24.08
C LYS A 10 18.19 28.71 -23.66
N GLY A 11 17.44 28.71 -22.56
CA GLY A 11 16.73 29.89 -22.07
C GLY A 11 17.60 30.79 -21.20
N ALA A 12 16.97 31.57 -20.31
CA ALA A 12 17.69 32.38 -19.33
C ALA A 12 18.62 31.50 -18.49
N VAL A 13 19.77 32.02 -18.08
CA VAL A 13 20.84 31.31 -17.34
C VAL A 13 21.39 30.04 -18.01
N HIS A 14 21.30 29.91 -19.34
CA HIS A 14 22.13 28.94 -20.06
C HIS A 14 23.60 29.36 -20.08
N ASP A 15 24.51 28.44 -20.35
CA ASP A 15 25.98 28.60 -20.29
C ASP A 15 26.56 29.86 -20.94
N ASN A 16 26.03 30.25 -22.11
CA ASN A 16 26.48 31.41 -22.88
C ASN A 16 25.58 32.66 -22.71
N TRP A 17 24.72 32.68 -21.69
CA TRP A 17 23.79 33.79 -21.48
C TRP A 17 24.52 35.07 -21.07
N THR A 18 24.54 36.07 -21.95
CA THR A 18 25.27 37.32 -21.71
C THR A 18 24.82 38.11 -20.48
N LYS A 19 23.61 37.83 -19.98
CA LYS A 19 23.01 38.49 -18.81
C LYS A 19 23.24 37.75 -17.49
N TRP A 20 24.14 36.76 -17.44
CA TRP A 20 24.53 36.10 -16.19
C TRP A 20 24.97 37.14 -15.13
N PRO A 21 24.35 37.17 -13.94
CA PRO A 21 24.92 37.91 -12.82
C PRO A 21 26.28 37.30 -12.45
N LYS A 22 27.37 38.07 -12.52
CA LYS A 22 28.75 37.57 -12.32
C LYS A 22 28.91 36.78 -11.00
N ALA A 23 28.31 37.28 -9.92
CA ALA A 23 28.34 36.61 -8.62
C ALA A 23 27.66 35.22 -8.65
N LEU A 24 26.54 35.11 -9.36
CA LEU A 24 25.80 33.85 -9.48
C LEU A 24 26.55 32.86 -10.37
N ARG A 25 27.12 33.32 -11.50
CA ARG A 25 27.91 32.49 -12.42
C ARG A 25 29.08 31.82 -11.71
N ASN A 26 29.79 32.58 -10.88
CA ASN A 26 30.92 32.07 -10.10
C ASN A 26 30.47 31.08 -9.02
N LYS A 27 29.39 31.40 -8.27
CA LYS A 27 28.88 30.54 -7.20
C LYS A 27 28.37 29.19 -7.71
N LEU A 28 27.73 29.19 -8.87
CA LEU A 28 27.14 28.00 -9.49
C LEU A 28 28.12 27.22 -10.36
N THR A 29 29.39 27.65 -10.41
CA THR A 29 30.45 27.05 -11.25
C THR A 29 29.96 26.80 -12.69
N ALA A 30 29.21 27.76 -13.25
CA ALA A 30 28.63 27.60 -14.57
C ALA A 30 29.73 27.54 -15.62
N SER A 31 29.81 26.39 -16.30
CA SER A 31 30.72 26.14 -17.40
C SER A 31 30.23 26.81 -18.69
N SER A 32 31.10 26.86 -19.71
CA SER A 32 30.69 27.12 -21.11
C SER A 32 30.82 25.85 -21.95
N ALA A 33 31.05 24.71 -21.31
CA ALA A 33 31.26 23.43 -21.97
C ALA A 33 29.91 22.75 -22.20
N ASN A 34 29.72 22.20 -23.40
CA ASN A 34 28.61 21.32 -23.68
C ASN A 34 28.89 19.94 -23.05
N ASP A 35 28.67 19.83 -21.74
CA ASP A 35 28.94 18.67 -20.88
C ASP A 35 27.65 18.10 -20.23
N GLY A 36 26.50 18.62 -20.66
CA GLY A 36 25.17 18.27 -20.20
C GLY A 36 24.79 18.93 -18.87
N VAL A 37 25.67 19.68 -18.20
CA VAL A 37 25.34 20.45 -17.01
C VAL A 37 24.73 21.77 -17.44
N PHE A 38 23.59 22.13 -16.85
CA PHE A 38 22.94 23.40 -17.17
C PHE A 38 22.20 23.92 -15.95
N TRP A 39 21.97 25.22 -15.96
CA TRP A 39 21.11 25.93 -15.01
C TRP A 39 19.86 26.41 -15.72
N MET A 40 18.72 26.39 -15.05
CA MET A 40 17.48 26.99 -15.54
C MET A 40 16.77 27.71 -14.40
N PRO A 41 15.95 28.74 -14.68
CA PRO A 41 15.11 29.34 -13.66
C PRO A 41 14.11 28.30 -13.13
N TRP A 42 13.92 28.27 -11.81
CA TRP A 42 12.99 27.34 -11.17
C TRP A 42 11.58 27.47 -11.73
N GLU A 43 11.17 28.69 -12.05
CA GLU A 43 9.85 29.04 -12.59
C GLU A 43 9.59 28.41 -13.96
N GLN A 44 10.65 28.06 -14.70
CA GLN A 44 10.55 27.41 -16.01
C GLN A 44 10.59 25.89 -15.91
N MET A 45 11.11 25.33 -14.81
CA MET A 45 11.27 23.88 -14.63
C MET A 45 9.96 23.10 -14.89
N PRO A 46 8.78 23.51 -14.37
CA PRO A 46 7.52 22.80 -14.59
C PRO A 46 7.07 22.73 -16.06
N SER A 47 7.56 23.63 -16.93
CA SER A 47 7.23 23.62 -18.36
C SER A 47 8.00 22.56 -19.15
N PHE A 48 9.10 22.03 -18.60
CA PHE A 48 10.00 21.09 -19.31
C PHE A 48 10.10 19.73 -18.64
N PHE A 49 9.82 19.64 -17.34
CA PHE A 49 9.89 18.40 -16.58
C PHE A 49 8.52 18.06 -16.00
N SER A 50 8.04 16.86 -16.28
CA SER A 50 6.77 16.34 -15.76
C SER A 50 6.93 15.64 -14.40
N SER A 51 8.16 15.30 -14.00
CA SER A 51 8.44 14.61 -12.74
C SER A 51 9.78 14.98 -12.14
N VAL A 52 9.87 14.87 -10.81
CA VAL A 52 11.11 14.98 -10.02
C VAL A 52 11.18 13.79 -9.08
N THR A 53 12.29 13.07 -9.09
CA THR A 53 12.55 11.99 -8.14
C THR A 53 13.62 12.45 -7.15
N ILE A 54 13.31 12.34 -5.85
CA ILE A 54 14.24 12.64 -4.76
C ILE A 54 14.58 11.31 -4.07
N CYS A 55 15.82 10.84 -4.24
CA CYS A 55 16.33 9.71 -3.46
C CYS A 55 16.91 10.24 -2.15
N LYS A 56 16.20 10.06 -1.04
CA LYS A 56 16.76 10.37 0.27
C LYS A 56 17.80 9.32 0.63
N VAL A 57 18.99 9.75 1.05
CA VAL A 57 20.01 8.87 1.58
C VAL A 57 20.39 9.40 2.95
N ASN A 58 20.04 8.66 4.00
CA ASN A 58 20.58 8.91 5.32
C ASN A 58 21.74 7.95 5.57
N ALA A 59 22.97 8.44 5.40
CA ALA A 59 24.18 7.61 5.47
C ALA A 59 24.38 6.91 6.83
N ASN A 60 23.70 7.39 7.89
CA ASN A 60 23.80 6.84 9.23
C ASN A 60 22.65 5.89 9.58
N TRP A 61 21.74 5.60 8.66
CA TRP A 61 20.63 4.67 8.90
C TRP A 61 21.03 3.23 8.58
N HIS A 62 20.46 2.30 9.32
CA HIS A 62 20.60 0.86 9.10
C HIS A 62 19.63 0.41 8.01
N GLU A 63 20.03 -0.58 7.22
CA GLU A 63 19.21 -1.10 6.11
C GLU A 63 19.04 -2.62 6.22
N ALA A 64 17.83 -3.10 5.92
CA ALA A 64 17.59 -4.50 5.58
C ALA A 64 16.77 -4.59 4.28
N ARG A 65 17.04 -5.64 3.49
CA ARG A 65 16.29 -5.93 2.26
C ARG A 65 15.76 -7.34 2.26
N LYS A 66 14.54 -7.52 1.77
CA LYS A 66 13.91 -8.81 1.52
C LYS A 66 13.35 -8.84 0.12
N ARG A 67 13.54 -9.95 -0.58
CA ARG A 67 12.89 -10.22 -1.86
C ARG A 67 11.70 -11.12 -1.60
N GLY A 68 10.56 -10.80 -2.18
CA GLY A 68 9.34 -11.59 -2.10
C GLY A 68 8.69 -11.74 -3.47
N GLN A 69 7.58 -12.44 -3.48
CA GLN A 69 6.70 -12.55 -4.63
C GLN A 69 5.29 -12.23 -4.17
N PHE A 70 4.57 -11.42 -4.95
CA PHE A 70 3.16 -11.21 -4.67
C PHE A 70 2.41 -12.55 -4.75
N SER A 71 1.24 -12.62 -4.10
CA SER A 71 0.39 -13.81 -4.14
C SER A 71 -1.06 -13.40 -4.07
N ASP A 72 -1.95 -14.35 -4.38
CA ASP A 72 -3.39 -14.22 -4.11
C ASP A 72 -3.76 -14.47 -2.65
N PHE A 73 -2.77 -14.55 -1.76
CA PHE A 73 -2.94 -14.85 -0.33
C PHE A 73 -3.55 -16.24 -0.05
N SER A 74 -3.73 -17.09 -1.06
CA SER A 74 -4.15 -18.49 -0.91
C SER A 74 -2.97 -19.44 -0.66
N SER A 75 -1.76 -18.98 -1.00
CA SER A 75 -0.51 -19.72 -0.82
C SER A 75 0.25 -19.27 0.42
N THR A 76 1.10 -20.15 0.96
CA THR A 76 2.04 -19.85 2.05
C THR A 76 3.23 -18.99 1.62
N ILE A 77 3.21 -18.44 0.40
CA ILE A 77 4.28 -17.57 -0.12
C ILE A 77 4.34 -16.32 0.75
N THR A 78 5.53 -16.07 1.28
CA THR A 78 5.82 -15.12 2.35
C THR A 78 5.61 -13.68 1.90
N SER A 79 4.55 -13.03 2.40
CA SER A 79 4.30 -11.58 2.25
C SER A 79 4.33 -10.83 3.59
N ALA A 80 4.75 -11.52 4.66
CA ALA A 80 4.84 -11.00 6.01
C ALA A 80 6.28 -11.12 6.52
N TYR A 81 6.72 -10.13 7.31
CA TYR A 81 8.08 -10.05 7.83
C TYR A 81 8.07 -9.58 9.28
N GLY A 82 8.75 -10.33 10.14
CA GLY A 82 8.97 -9.90 11.53
C GLY A 82 10.03 -8.80 11.56
N LEU A 83 9.78 -7.80 12.39
CA LEU A 83 10.69 -6.67 12.63
C LEU A 83 10.95 -6.55 14.14
N GLU A 84 12.21 -6.69 14.53
CA GLU A 84 12.66 -6.46 15.90
C GLU A 84 13.41 -5.14 16.00
N CYS A 85 12.88 -4.19 16.78
CA CYS A 85 13.50 -2.90 17.04
C CYS A 85 13.85 -2.80 18.52
N PRO A 86 15.04 -3.25 18.98
CA PRO A 86 15.39 -3.28 20.40
C PRO A 86 15.50 -1.89 21.05
N TYR A 87 15.81 -0.85 20.28
CA TYR A 87 16.02 0.52 20.78
C TYR A 87 14.88 1.49 20.41
N GLY A 88 13.88 1.03 19.68
CA GLY A 88 12.98 1.91 18.94
C GLY A 88 13.71 2.60 17.78
N ALA A 89 12.98 3.05 16.78
CA ALA A 89 13.58 3.64 15.59
C ALA A 89 12.60 4.56 14.87
N GLU A 90 13.14 5.57 14.19
CA GLU A 90 12.50 6.14 13.02
C GLU A 90 12.70 5.17 11.86
N LEU A 91 11.64 4.86 11.13
CA LEU A 91 11.63 3.86 10.06
C LEU A 91 11.13 4.48 8.76
N GLU A 92 11.80 4.15 7.66
CA GLU A 92 11.28 4.27 6.29
C GLU A 92 11.19 2.85 5.73
N ILE A 93 9.96 2.38 5.49
CA ILE A 93 9.67 1.05 4.96
C ILE A 93 9.18 1.23 3.53
N GLU A 94 9.78 0.52 2.59
CA GLU A 94 9.51 0.68 1.17
C GLU A 94 9.24 -0.67 0.52
N VAL A 95 8.25 -0.73 -0.37
CA VAL A 95 8.03 -1.89 -1.23
C VAL A 95 8.09 -1.45 -2.68
N PHE A 96 8.86 -2.20 -3.47
CA PHE A 96 9.06 -1.98 -4.90
C PHE A 96 8.51 -3.17 -5.67
N ASN A 97 7.62 -2.93 -6.63
CA ASN A 97 7.33 -3.91 -7.66
C ASN A 97 8.61 -4.16 -8.47
N ALA A 98 9.04 -5.41 -8.56
CA ALA A 98 10.25 -5.83 -9.26
C ALA A 98 9.95 -6.54 -10.60
N GLY A 99 8.69 -6.52 -11.05
CA GLY A 99 8.27 -7.11 -12.32
C GLY A 99 8.56 -8.61 -12.38
N ASP A 100 9.22 -9.04 -13.47
CA ASP A 100 9.65 -10.42 -13.71
C ASP A 100 10.81 -10.91 -12.80
N GLY A 101 11.29 -10.05 -11.89
CA GLY A 101 12.33 -10.37 -10.92
C GLY A 101 13.73 -9.86 -11.28
N ASN A 102 13.93 -9.31 -12.48
CA ASN A 102 15.22 -8.70 -12.87
C ASN A 102 15.25 -7.19 -12.61
N TYR A 103 14.28 -6.46 -13.15
CA TYR A 103 14.10 -5.03 -12.92
C TYR A 103 12.70 -4.62 -13.36
N TYR A 104 12.12 -3.63 -12.68
CA TYR A 104 10.85 -3.04 -13.11
C TYR A 104 11.04 -2.27 -14.41
N ASN A 105 10.26 -2.61 -15.43
CA ASN A 105 10.23 -1.97 -16.71
C ASN A 105 8.86 -1.31 -16.92
N ARG A 106 8.77 0.01 -16.76
CA ARG A 106 7.51 0.76 -16.90
C ARG A 106 6.81 0.62 -18.26
N LEU A 107 7.50 0.13 -19.29
CA LEU A 107 6.90 -0.16 -20.59
C LEU A 107 6.18 -1.52 -20.65
N LYS A 108 6.44 -2.41 -19.68
CA LYS A 108 5.95 -3.80 -19.66
C LYS A 108 5.23 -4.16 -18.36
N ASP A 109 5.78 -3.69 -17.24
CA ASP A 109 5.27 -3.94 -15.90
C ASP A 109 4.28 -2.84 -15.53
N PRO A 110 3.03 -3.17 -15.21
CA PRO A 110 2.06 -2.18 -14.79
C PRO A 110 2.36 -1.71 -13.36
N ASP A 111 1.96 -0.48 -13.06
CA ASP A 111 1.81 -0.05 -11.68
C ASP A 111 0.70 -0.90 -11.04
N VAL A 112 1.01 -1.41 -9.85
CA VAL A 112 0.11 -2.24 -9.06
C VAL A 112 -0.22 -1.49 -7.78
N ASP A 113 -1.29 -1.90 -7.12
CA ASP A 113 -1.64 -1.30 -5.84
C ASP A 113 -0.80 -1.90 -4.72
N LEU A 114 0.23 -1.18 -4.32
CA LEU A 114 1.10 -1.60 -3.25
C LEU A 114 0.49 -1.19 -1.92
N PHE A 115 0.56 -2.08 -0.92
CA PHE A 115 0.27 -1.74 0.45
C PHE A 115 1.41 -2.13 1.39
N LEU A 116 1.56 -1.34 2.45
CA LEU A 116 2.41 -1.60 3.59
C LEU A 116 1.58 -1.42 4.86
N ILE A 117 1.58 -2.44 5.73
CA ILE A 117 0.95 -2.39 7.05
C ILE A 117 2.01 -2.74 8.09
N LEU A 118 2.17 -1.88 9.10
CA LEU A 118 3.01 -2.15 10.26
C LEU A 118 2.12 -2.41 11.48
N LEU A 119 2.16 -3.64 11.99
CA LEU A 119 1.42 -4.05 13.19
C LEU A 119 2.37 -4.17 14.37
N SER A 120 1.92 -3.76 15.55
CA SER A 120 2.58 -4.10 16.81
C SER A 120 2.27 -5.54 17.20
N SER A 121 3.04 -6.11 18.13
CA SER A 121 2.80 -7.47 18.63
C SER A 121 1.41 -7.73 19.20
N ASN A 122 0.70 -6.69 19.66
CA ASN A 122 -0.68 -6.77 20.14
C ASN A 122 -1.74 -6.60 19.03
N GLY A 123 -1.34 -6.57 17.76
CA GLY A 123 -2.22 -6.37 16.60
C GLY A 123 -2.66 -4.95 16.34
N TYR A 124 -2.12 -3.97 17.07
CA TYR A 124 -2.39 -2.56 16.77
C TYR A 124 -1.67 -2.11 15.49
N CYS A 125 -2.43 -1.55 14.54
CA CYS A 125 -1.88 -0.95 13.32
C CYS A 125 -1.16 0.38 13.64
N ARG A 126 0.17 0.37 13.58
CA ARG A 126 1.05 1.54 13.82
C ARG A 126 1.10 2.49 12.66
N ALA A 127 1.09 1.95 11.44
CA ALA A 127 1.15 2.70 10.21
C ALA A 127 0.59 1.86 9.06
N TYR A 128 0.04 2.56 8.07
CA TYR A 128 -0.55 1.97 6.88
C TYR A 128 -0.26 2.91 5.70
N LYS A 129 0.08 2.35 4.56
CA LYS A 129 0.21 3.05 3.29
C LYS A 129 -0.35 2.18 2.18
N HIS A 130 -1.12 2.77 1.27
CA HIS A 130 -1.63 2.12 0.07
C HIS A 130 -1.62 3.11 -1.08
N ASP A 131 -1.02 2.72 -2.19
CA ASP A 131 -1.03 3.53 -3.41
C ASP A 131 -0.91 2.65 -4.65
N VAL A 132 -1.24 3.22 -5.82
CA VAL A 132 -1.01 2.60 -7.12
C VAL A 132 0.20 3.24 -7.76
N ASP A 133 1.33 2.53 -7.71
CA ASP A 133 2.62 2.95 -8.25
C ASP A 133 3.53 1.71 -8.41
N TYR A 134 4.76 1.89 -8.88
CA TYR A 134 5.78 0.84 -8.86
C TYR A 134 6.54 0.75 -7.54
N TYR A 135 6.44 1.77 -6.68
CA TYR A 135 6.96 1.74 -5.31
C TYR A 135 6.16 2.63 -4.38
N ILE A 136 6.12 2.29 -3.09
CA ILE A 136 5.57 3.14 -2.03
C ILE A 136 6.51 3.17 -0.83
N THR A 137 6.45 4.27 -0.07
CA THR A 137 7.21 4.45 1.18
C THR A 137 6.25 4.74 2.34
N LEU A 138 6.44 4.05 3.45
CA LEU A 138 5.77 4.23 4.72
C LEU A 138 6.80 4.73 5.75
N SER A 139 6.65 5.98 6.19
CA SER A 139 7.51 6.57 7.21
C SER A 139 6.81 6.55 8.57
N THR A 140 7.49 6.11 9.63
CA THR A 140 6.91 6.07 10.99
C THR A 140 7.98 6.06 12.08
N VAL A 141 7.58 6.22 13.34
CA VAL A 141 8.47 6.08 14.50
C VAL A 141 7.88 5.03 15.43
N VAL A 142 8.71 4.10 15.86
CA VAL A 142 8.31 3.00 16.74
C VAL A 142 9.10 2.98 18.05
N PRO A 143 8.45 2.68 19.18
CA PRO A 143 9.17 2.38 20.41
C PRO A 143 9.93 1.05 20.33
N PRO A 144 10.78 0.72 21.32
CA PRO A 144 11.34 -0.62 21.46
C PRO A 144 10.25 -1.70 21.42
N GLY A 145 10.45 -2.74 20.61
CA GLY A 145 9.48 -3.82 20.52
C GLY A 145 9.59 -4.70 19.28
N ARG A 146 8.61 -5.59 19.15
CA ARG A 146 8.41 -6.47 18.01
C ARG A 146 7.22 -6.02 17.18
N TYR A 147 7.39 -6.10 15.88
CA TYR A 147 6.44 -5.65 14.88
C TYR A 147 6.32 -6.68 13.76
N LEU A 148 5.24 -6.54 13.00
CA LEU A 148 4.99 -7.32 11.80
C LEU A 148 4.76 -6.36 10.64
N ILE A 149 5.52 -6.54 9.58
CA ILE A 149 5.36 -5.83 8.31
C ILE A 149 4.59 -6.74 7.37
N LEU A 150 3.44 -6.29 6.87
CA LEU A 150 2.80 -6.90 5.72
C LEU A 150 3.03 -6.00 4.51
N ALA A 151 3.56 -6.58 3.44
CA ALA A 151 3.80 -5.91 2.17
C ALA A 151 3.13 -6.73 1.06
N GLY A 152 2.37 -6.09 0.20
CA GLY A 152 1.65 -6.83 -0.83
C GLY A 152 0.93 -5.96 -1.83
N SER A 153 0.11 -6.60 -2.64
CA SER A 153 -0.81 -5.94 -3.56
C SER A 153 -2.15 -6.67 -3.60
N MET A 154 -3.26 -5.94 -3.59
CA MET A 154 -4.60 -6.55 -3.63
C MET A 154 -5.09 -6.77 -5.06
N SER A 155 -4.55 -6.05 -6.04
CA SER A 155 -4.89 -6.15 -7.45
C SER A 155 -4.15 -7.28 -8.16
N VAL A 156 -3.01 -7.74 -7.65
CA VAL A 156 -2.27 -8.89 -8.24
C VAL A 156 -3.10 -10.18 -8.29
N VAL A 157 -4.16 -10.32 -7.50
CA VAL A 157 -5.14 -11.42 -7.61
C VAL A 157 -5.80 -11.49 -9.00
N ASN A 158 -5.78 -10.39 -9.76
CA ASN A 158 -6.28 -10.30 -11.13
C ASN A 158 -5.26 -10.78 -12.18
N TYR A 159 -4.02 -11.09 -11.77
CA TYR A 159 -2.90 -11.39 -12.67
C TYR A 159 -2.68 -12.90 -12.74
N MET A 160 -2.30 -13.39 -13.93
CA MET A 160 -1.98 -14.81 -14.12
C MET A 160 -0.60 -15.19 -13.58
N VAL A 161 0.31 -14.22 -13.47
CA VAL A 161 1.67 -14.37 -12.96
C VAL A 161 1.92 -13.26 -11.95
N TYR A 162 2.29 -13.65 -10.72
CA TYR A 162 2.54 -12.68 -9.66
C TYR A 162 3.93 -12.06 -9.80
N PRO A 163 4.05 -10.72 -9.84
CA PRO A 163 5.33 -10.05 -9.89
C PRO A 163 6.17 -10.34 -8.63
N ALA A 164 7.49 -10.27 -8.78
CA ALA A 164 8.38 -10.18 -7.64
C ALA A 164 8.29 -8.79 -6.98
N PHE A 165 8.68 -8.68 -5.72
CA PHE A 165 8.86 -7.39 -5.06
C PHE A 165 10.13 -7.36 -4.21
N ASN A 166 10.61 -6.15 -3.92
CA ASN A 166 11.65 -5.92 -2.92
C ASN A 166 11.06 -5.08 -1.78
N LEU A 167 11.16 -5.59 -0.55
CA LEU A 167 10.94 -4.84 0.67
C LEU A 167 12.30 -4.27 1.12
N VAL A 168 12.34 -2.97 1.39
CA VAL A 168 13.49 -2.27 1.97
C VAL A 168 13.06 -1.60 3.26
N VAL A 169 13.82 -1.79 4.32
CA VAL A 169 13.59 -1.12 5.60
C VAL A 169 14.84 -0.32 5.91
N HIS A 170 14.67 0.98 6.14
CA HIS A 170 15.69 1.83 6.72
C HIS A 170 15.29 2.23 8.14
N GLY A 171 16.25 2.31 9.04
CA GLY A 171 16.01 2.65 10.45
C GLY A 171 17.09 3.52 11.06
N SER A 172 16.70 4.49 11.87
CA SER A 172 17.64 5.39 12.58
C SER A 172 18.43 4.71 13.71
N GLN A 173 18.07 3.47 14.06
CA GLN A 173 18.73 2.62 15.06
C GLN A 173 18.84 1.18 14.53
N PRO A 174 19.71 0.32 15.09
CA PRO A 174 19.79 -1.09 14.70
C PRO A 174 18.46 -1.84 14.89
N PHE A 175 18.10 -2.66 13.90
CA PHE A 175 16.93 -3.53 13.91
C PHE A 175 17.23 -4.84 13.17
N VAL A 176 16.34 -5.82 13.28
CA VAL A 176 16.41 -7.09 12.56
C VAL A 176 15.12 -7.33 11.79
N VAL A 177 15.22 -7.75 10.53
CA VAL A 177 14.08 -8.19 9.70
C VAL A 177 14.26 -9.65 9.34
N HIS A 178 13.24 -10.47 9.61
CA HIS A 178 13.23 -11.89 9.27
C HIS A 178 11.92 -12.26 8.56
N ASP A 179 11.95 -13.37 7.83
CA ASP A 179 10.80 -13.89 7.11
C ASP A 179 9.76 -14.42 8.10
N GLN A 180 8.47 -14.21 7.82
CA GLN A 180 7.37 -14.66 8.65
C GLN A 180 6.29 -15.33 7.76
N PRO A 181 5.81 -16.53 8.10
CA PRO A 181 4.72 -17.15 7.37
C PRO A 181 3.50 -16.22 7.30
N SER A 182 2.93 -16.09 6.10
CA SER A 182 1.69 -15.34 5.88
C SER A 182 0.52 -16.32 5.77
N SER A 183 -0.68 -15.85 6.15
CA SER A 183 -1.94 -16.53 5.90
C SER A 183 -3.02 -15.52 5.50
N TYR A 184 -4.11 -15.99 4.90
CA TYR A 184 -5.23 -15.09 4.56
C TYR A 184 -5.90 -14.52 5.81
N GLU A 185 -5.91 -15.24 6.95
CA GLU A 185 -6.41 -14.72 8.22
C GLU A 185 -5.56 -13.56 8.72
N LEU A 186 -4.23 -13.69 8.61
CA LEU A 186 -3.31 -12.64 9.02
C LEU A 186 -3.51 -11.36 8.20
N VAL A 187 -3.69 -11.50 6.88
CA VAL A 187 -3.98 -10.37 5.99
C VAL A 187 -5.34 -9.74 6.34
N ALA A 188 -6.36 -10.56 6.60
CA ALA A 188 -7.67 -10.06 7.01
C ALA A 188 -7.62 -9.33 8.37
N ASP A 189 -6.89 -9.87 9.34
CA ASP A 189 -6.69 -9.26 10.67
C ASP A 189 -5.87 -7.96 10.56
N ALA A 190 -4.88 -7.90 9.66
CA ALA A 190 -4.12 -6.69 9.38
C ALA A 190 -5.01 -5.56 8.83
N PHE A 191 -5.83 -5.85 7.82
CA PHE A 191 -6.76 -4.85 7.26
C PHE A 191 -7.91 -4.50 8.22
N HIS A 192 -8.32 -5.42 9.10
CA HIS A 192 -9.20 -5.08 10.21
C HIS A 192 -8.53 -4.07 11.15
N ALA A 193 -7.26 -4.29 11.52
CA ALA A 193 -6.51 -3.34 12.35
C ALA A 193 -6.34 -1.97 11.67
N VAL A 194 -6.17 -1.94 10.34
CA VAL A 194 -6.19 -0.69 9.54
C VAL A 194 -7.56 0.00 9.67
N ALA A 195 -8.66 -0.74 9.51
CA ALA A 195 -10.02 -0.20 9.62
C ALA A 195 -10.33 0.33 11.03
N VAL A 196 -9.87 -0.37 12.07
CA VAL A 196 -9.97 0.09 13.47
C VAL A 196 -9.17 1.38 13.68
N ARG A 197 -7.96 1.48 13.12
CA ARG A 197 -7.13 2.69 13.18
C ARG A 197 -7.79 3.87 12.47
N ALA A 198 -8.39 3.66 11.30
CA ALA A 198 -9.08 4.70 10.54
C ALA A 198 -10.31 5.26 11.28
N ASN A 199 -10.88 4.45 12.19
CA ASN A 199 -11.97 4.83 13.09
C ASN A 199 -13.22 5.38 12.36
N ASN A 200 -13.47 4.95 11.12
CA ASN A 200 -14.69 5.23 10.40
C ASN A 200 -15.67 4.06 10.54
N ARG A 201 -16.42 4.06 11.65
CA ARG A 201 -17.36 3.00 12.02
C ARG A 201 -18.81 3.42 11.78
N GLN A 202 -19.59 2.52 11.18
CA GLN A 202 -21.03 2.61 11.06
C GLN A 202 -21.67 1.44 11.84
N ASP A 203 -22.51 1.77 12.83
CA ASP A 203 -23.30 0.77 13.54
C ASP A 203 -24.50 0.34 12.68
N MET A 204 -24.64 -0.96 12.49
CA MET A 204 -25.75 -1.56 11.75
C MET A 204 -26.83 -2.12 12.69
N GLY A 205 -26.66 -1.97 14.01
CA GLY A 205 -27.53 -2.52 15.03
C GLY A 205 -27.24 -3.98 15.32
N GLY A 206 -27.80 -4.49 16.43
CA GLY A 206 -27.70 -5.91 16.80
C GLY A 206 -26.28 -6.41 17.09
N GLY A 207 -25.32 -5.52 17.34
CA GLY A 207 -23.91 -5.86 17.55
C GLY A 207 -23.13 -6.05 16.24
N VAL A 208 -23.64 -5.54 15.12
CA VAL A 208 -22.98 -5.59 13.81
C VAL A 208 -22.47 -4.19 13.47
N SER A 209 -21.24 -4.09 12.98
CA SER A 209 -20.70 -2.82 12.51
C SER A 209 -19.94 -2.99 11.20
N ILE A 210 -19.92 -1.93 10.42
CA ILE A 210 -19.05 -1.79 9.26
C ILE A 210 -17.96 -0.78 9.60
N LEU A 211 -16.72 -1.11 9.28
CA LEU A 211 -15.57 -0.24 9.39
C LEU A 211 -15.01 -0.02 8.00
N THR A 212 -14.61 1.21 7.70
CA THR A 212 -14.02 1.56 6.42
C THR A 212 -12.73 2.33 6.60
N PHE A 213 -11.89 2.30 5.57
CA PHE A 213 -10.65 3.07 5.50
C PHE A 213 -10.41 3.49 4.05
N ASP A 214 -9.68 4.59 3.87
CA ASP A 214 -9.22 5.07 2.57
C ASP A 214 -7.78 5.58 2.70
N ASP A 215 -6.92 5.25 1.73
CA ASP A 215 -5.62 5.90 1.55
C ASP A 215 -5.34 6.07 0.05
N ASN A 216 -5.14 7.33 -0.36
CA ASN A 216 -4.91 7.73 -1.75
C ASN A 216 -5.96 7.22 -2.76
N GLY A 217 -7.23 7.09 -2.35
CA GLY A 217 -8.30 6.56 -3.20
C GLY A 217 -8.36 5.04 -3.27
N ASN A 218 -7.60 4.33 -2.42
CA ASN A 218 -7.76 2.91 -2.19
C ASN A 218 -8.61 2.71 -0.93
N PHE A 219 -9.77 2.07 -1.10
CA PHE A 219 -10.81 1.98 -0.07
C PHE A 219 -11.00 0.55 0.39
N GLY A 220 -11.20 0.33 1.69
CA GLY A 220 -11.53 -0.98 2.24
C GLY A 220 -12.81 -0.98 3.06
N LEU A 221 -13.53 -2.11 3.04
CA LEU A 221 -14.70 -2.36 3.88
C LEU A 221 -14.50 -3.65 4.69
N VAL A 222 -14.65 -3.53 6.00
CA VAL A 222 -14.58 -4.63 6.96
C VAL A 222 -15.89 -4.69 7.72
N CYS A 223 -16.41 -5.89 7.96
CA CYS A 223 -17.56 -6.08 8.83
C CYS A 223 -17.15 -6.79 10.12
N GLU A 224 -17.58 -6.25 11.25
CA GLU A 224 -17.49 -6.87 12.56
C GLU A 224 -18.85 -7.38 12.98
N ASN A 225 -18.97 -8.70 13.16
CA ASN A 225 -20.13 -9.31 13.78
C ASN A 225 -19.82 -9.66 15.24
N LYS A 226 -20.15 -8.75 16.15
CA LYS A 226 -20.07 -8.99 17.59
C LYS A 226 -21.34 -9.65 18.14
N SER A 227 -22.33 -9.96 17.31
CA SER A 227 -23.55 -10.64 17.75
C SER A 227 -23.30 -12.14 18.02
N ASN A 228 -24.30 -12.81 18.59
CA ASN A 228 -24.34 -14.26 18.76
C ASN A 228 -24.96 -15.00 17.57
N ARG A 229 -25.32 -14.30 16.48
CA ARG A 229 -25.96 -14.87 15.29
C ARG A 229 -25.10 -14.63 14.06
N THR A 230 -25.32 -15.44 13.03
CA THR A 230 -24.72 -15.20 11.71
C THR A 230 -25.39 -13.99 11.07
N VAL A 231 -24.61 -13.16 10.39
CA VAL A 231 -25.09 -12.00 9.63
C VAL A 231 -24.98 -12.28 8.14
N ARG A 232 -26.05 -11.99 7.40
CA ARG A 232 -25.99 -11.79 5.96
C ARG A 232 -25.79 -10.31 5.69
N LEU A 233 -24.62 -9.95 5.19
CA LEU A 233 -24.29 -8.59 4.79
C LEU A 233 -24.45 -8.44 3.28
N SER A 234 -25.29 -7.52 2.84
CA SER A 234 -25.38 -7.11 1.44
C SER A 234 -24.66 -5.78 1.26
N SER A 235 -23.76 -5.69 0.28
CA SER A 235 -23.01 -4.46 -0.02
C SER A 235 -23.10 -4.13 -1.51
N ASN A 236 -23.50 -2.90 -1.83
CA ASN A 236 -23.65 -2.40 -3.19
C ASN A 236 -22.74 -1.18 -3.41
N PHE A 237 -21.83 -1.28 -4.36
CA PHE A 237 -20.83 -0.30 -4.75
C PHE A 237 -21.03 0.24 -6.18
N GLN A 238 -22.15 -0.05 -6.86
CA GLN A 238 -22.35 0.29 -8.29
C GLN A 238 -22.20 1.77 -8.64
N GLY A 239 -22.35 2.67 -7.66
CA GLY A 239 -22.13 4.10 -7.86
C GLY A 239 -20.64 4.51 -7.91
N SER A 240 -19.73 3.57 -7.62
CA SER A 240 -18.29 3.84 -7.58
C SER A 240 -17.70 3.94 -8.99
N LYS A 241 -16.72 4.82 -9.17
CA LYS A 241 -16.06 5.10 -10.45
C LYS A 241 -14.55 5.08 -10.30
N ASN A 242 -13.88 4.69 -11.38
CA ASN A 242 -12.42 4.70 -11.49
C ASN A 242 -11.69 3.83 -10.45
N VAL A 243 -12.33 2.74 -10.05
CA VAL A 243 -11.77 1.75 -9.12
C VAL A 243 -11.87 0.33 -9.68
N LEU A 244 -11.06 -0.57 -9.14
CA LEU A 244 -11.07 -2.01 -9.36
C LEU A 244 -11.41 -2.69 -8.03
N SER A 245 -12.31 -3.66 -8.05
CA SER A 245 -12.72 -4.41 -6.87
C SER A 245 -11.87 -5.68 -6.72
N SER A 246 -11.33 -5.93 -5.52
CA SER A 246 -10.68 -7.20 -5.17
C SER A 246 -11.63 -8.41 -5.25
N ARG A 247 -12.93 -8.16 -5.40
CA ARG A 247 -13.98 -9.17 -5.53
C ARG A 247 -14.44 -9.38 -6.97
N HIS A 248 -13.86 -8.65 -7.93
CA HIS A 248 -14.32 -8.60 -9.33
C HIS A 248 -15.83 -8.27 -9.47
N ALA A 249 -16.41 -7.65 -8.45
CA ALA A 249 -17.83 -7.37 -8.35
C ALA A 249 -18.05 -6.08 -7.55
N PHE A 250 -19.15 -5.40 -7.91
CA PHE A 250 -19.64 -4.21 -7.19
C PHE A 250 -20.90 -4.49 -6.39
N GLN A 251 -21.41 -5.72 -6.42
CA GLN A 251 -22.50 -6.17 -5.57
C GLN A 251 -22.07 -7.48 -4.92
N MET A 252 -22.17 -7.53 -3.60
CA MET A 252 -21.65 -8.62 -2.79
C MET A 252 -22.66 -8.98 -1.71
N VAL A 253 -22.75 -10.28 -1.43
CA VAL A 253 -23.50 -10.80 -0.30
C VAL A 253 -22.58 -11.77 0.44
N ASP A 254 -22.28 -11.47 1.69
CA ASP A 254 -21.37 -12.23 2.54
C ASP A 254 -22.09 -12.75 3.78
N THR A 255 -21.74 -13.95 4.21
CA THR A 255 -22.25 -14.59 5.42
C THR A 255 -21.17 -14.61 6.49
N ILE A 256 -21.36 -13.82 7.54
CA ILE A 256 -20.37 -13.58 8.59
C ILE A 256 -20.84 -14.28 9.87
N PRO A 257 -20.17 -15.35 10.32
CA PRO A 257 -20.53 -16.08 11.54
C PRO A 257 -20.54 -15.19 12.77
N ALA A 258 -21.25 -15.66 13.80
CA ALA A 258 -21.28 -15.03 15.11
C ALA A 258 -19.85 -14.82 15.66
N ARG A 259 -19.61 -13.66 16.28
CA ARG A 259 -18.33 -13.30 16.92
C ARG A 259 -17.11 -13.32 15.98
N LYS A 260 -17.32 -13.11 14.68
CA LYS A 260 -16.27 -13.03 13.67
C LYS A 260 -16.22 -11.66 12.99
N GLN A 261 -15.08 -11.41 12.35
CA GLN A 261 -14.86 -10.26 11.48
C GLN A 261 -14.45 -10.75 10.09
N GLN A 262 -14.73 -9.95 9.08
CA GLN A 262 -14.41 -10.28 7.70
C GLN A 262 -14.04 -9.02 6.91
N LEU A 263 -12.90 -9.06 6.22
CA LEU A 263 -12.59 -8.12 5.14
C LEU A 263 -13.52 -8.44 3.96
N ILE A 264 -14.41 -7.51 3.62
CA ILE A 264 -15.43 -7.72 2.60
C ILE A 264 -14.84 -7.46 1.21
N ALA A 265 -14.25 -6.28 1.03
CA ALA A 265 -13.66 -5.86 -0.23
C ALA A 265 -12.61 -4.78 -0.02
N ILE A 266 -11.66 -4.74 -0.96
CA ILE A 266 -10.75 -3.64 -1.19
C ILE A 266 -11.00 -3.12 -2.61
N PHE A 267 -11.13 -1.81 -2.74
CA PHE A 267 -11.30 -1.10 -3.99
C PHE A 267 -10.05 -0.28 -4.24
N THR A 268 -9.39 -0.61 -5.33
CA THR A 268 -8.12 -0.03 -5.74
C THR A 268 -8.37 1.06 -6.77
N ARG A 269 -7.75 2.24 -6.66
CA ARG A 269 -7.90 3.27 -7.70
C ARG A 269 -7.31 2.82 -9.04
N LYS A 270 -7.82 3.33 -10.16
CA LYS A 270 -7.17 3.17 -11.46
C LYS A 270 -6.06 4.21 -11.60
N MET A 271 -4.87 3.76 -11.98
CA MET A 271 -3.64 4.56 -12.13
C MET A 271 -3.82 5.91 -12.84
N PHE A 272 -4.61 5.96 -13.90
CA PHE A 272 -4.78 7.14 -14.76
C PHE A 272 -5.93 8.07 -14.35
N SER A 273 -6.52 7.87 -13.17
CA SER A 273 -7.68 8.63 -12.75
C SER A 273 -7.43 9.39 -11.45
N ASN A 274 -7.53 10.71 -11.55
CA ASN A 274 -7.53 11.61 -10.39
C ASN A 274 -8.94 11.75 -9.77
N ASP A 275 -9.98 11.32 -10.48
CA ASP A 275 -11.39 11.43 -10.07
C ASP A 275 -11.90 10.09 -9.53
N VAL A 276 -11.30 9.63 -8.43
CA VAL A 276 -11.75 8.42 -7.74
C VAL A 276 -13.04 8.73 -6.99
N GLN A 277 -14.05 7.87 -7.16
CA GLN A 277 -15.31 7.98 -6.43
C GLN A 277 -15.68 6.63 -5.82
N ILE A 278 -15.81 6.59 -4.50
CA ILE A 278 -16.41 5.47 -3.77
C ILE A 278 -17.82 5.85 -3.37
N ALA A 279 -18.80 5.07 -3.80
CA ALA A 279 -20.20 5.21 -3.38
C ALA A 279 -20.74 3.82 -3.06
N TYR A 280 -21.16 3.63 -1.80
CA TYR A 280 -21.65 2.34 -1.35
C TYR A 280 -22.87 2.45 -0.44
N GLN A 281 -23.65 1.38 -0.43
CA GLN A 281 -24.75 1.11 0.49
C GLN A 281 -24.56 -0.29 1.06
N ALA A 282 -24.81 -0.47 2.35
CA ALA A 282 -24.71 -1.76 3.00
C ALA A 282 -25.90 -2.00 3.94
N SER A 283 -26.36 -3.25 4.00
CA SER A 283 -27.42 -3.69 4.90
C SER A 283 -27.07 -5.04 5.51
N GLY A 284 -27.33 -5.19 6.81
CA GLY A 284 -27.07 -6.41 7.57
C GLY A 284 -28.37 -7.04 8.06
N GLU A 285 -28.52 -8.34 7.85
CA GLU A 285 -29.64 -9.15 8.37
C GLU A 285 -29.09 -10.24 9.31
N LEU A 286 -29.56 -10.29 10.55
CA LEU A 286 -29.24 -11.38 11.47
C LEU A 286 -30.04 -12.62 11.09
N LEU A 287 -29.37 -13.71 10.72
CA LEU A 287 -30.01 -14.97 10.32
C LEU A 287 -30.44 -15.78 11.55
N ASP A 288 -31.60 -16.42 11.45
CA ASP A 288 -32.05 -17.36 12.48
C ASP A 288 -31.17 -18.63 12.44
N PRO A 289 -30.91 -19.27 13.61
CA PRO A 289 -30.05 -20.45 13.69
C PRO A 289 -30.44 -21.58 12.73
N ASP A 290 -31.74 -21.73 12.46
CA ASP A 290 -32.31 -22.81 11.65
C ASP A 290 -32.34 -22.52 10.14
N HIS A 291 -32.03 -21.28 9.73
CA HIS A 291 -32.01 -20.85 8.31
C HIS A 291 -30.57 -20.82 7.76
N TYR A 292 -29.85 -21.94 7.87
CA TYR A 292 -28.50 -22.06 7.29
C TYR A 292 -28.58 -22.30 5.77
N THR A 293 -28.97 -21.27 5.02
CA THR A 293 -28.72 -21.26 3.58
C THR A 293 -27.24 -20.90 3.38
N ARG A 294 -26.42 -21.86 2.93
CA ARG A 294 -25.07 -21.55 2.39
C ARG A 294 -25.27 -20.51 1.30
N ALA A 295 -24.99 -19.24 1.61
CA ALA A 295 -24.82 -18.24 0.57
C ALA A 295 -23.70 -18.76 -0.34
N LYS A 296 -23.90 -18.66 -1.66
CA LYS A 296 -22.83 -18.91 -2.63
C LYS A 296 -21.78 -17.83 -2.38
N ASN A 297 -20.84 -18.10 -1.48
CA ASN A 297 -19.63 -17.33 -1.39
C ASN A 297 -18.94 -17.51 -2.73
N ASN A 298 -18.92 -16.47 -3.55
CA ASN A 298 -17.92 -16.33 -4.60
C ASN A 298 -16.81 -15.50 -3.99
N PRO A 299 -15.65 -16.12 -3.69
CA PRO A 299 -14.49 -15.28 -3.60
C PRO A 299 -13.27 -15.92 -4.27
N HIS A 300 -12.49 -15.07 -4.93
CA HIS A 300 -11.04 -15.28 -5.04
C HIS A 300 -10.30 -14.89 -3.74
N ILE A 301 -11.02 -14.70 -2.62
CA ILE A 301 -10.50 -14.58 -1.25
C ILE A 301 -11.09 -15.75 -0.43
N PRO A 302 -10.35 -16.83 -0.14
CA PRO A 302 -10.93 -18.11 0.27
C PRO A 302 -11.95 -18.01 1.44
N PRO A 303 -13.03 -18.82 1.46
CA PRO A 303 -14.14 -18.77 2.42
C PRO A 303 -13.81 -19.00 3.91
N GLN A 304 -12.55 -18.89 4.32
CA GLN A 304 -12.06 -19.33 5.61
C GLN A 304 -11.36 -18.23 6.42
N ALA A 305 -11.29 -16.98 5.92
CA ALA A 305 -10.69 -15.83 6.62
C ALA A 305 -11.51 -15.36 7.84
N TYR A 306 -11.74 -16.25 8.80
CA TYR A 306 -12.40 -15.97 10.07
C TYR A 306 -11.36 -15.68 11.15
N GLY A 307 -10.85 -14.46 11.15
CA GLY A 307 -9.85 -13.96 12.09
C GLY A 307 -10.11 -14.31 13.56
N LYS A 308 -9.04 -14.74 14.23
CA LYS A 308 -8.78 -14.77 15.68
C LYS A 308 -7.40 -15.44 15.93
N ILE A 309 -6.36 -15.09 15.15
CA ILE A 309 -5.03 -15.71 15.30
C ILE A 309 -3.95 -14.64 15.30
N PHE A 310 -4.00 -13.73 16.28
CA PHE A 310 -2.87 -12.86 16.57
C PHE A 310 -1.87 -13.50 17.56
N GLU A 311 -2.28 -14.55 18.28
CA GLU A 311 -1.49 -15.16 19.36
C GLU A 311 -0.36 -16.09 18.87
N ASN A 312 -0.35 -16.51 17.60
CA ASN A 312 0.61 -17.51 17.09
C ASN A 312 1.71 -16.93 16.19
N CYS A 313 1.79 -15.60 16.02
CA CYS A 313 2.75 -14.95 15.13
C CYS A 313 3.99 -14.38 15.84
N PHE A 314 4.12 -14.56 17.16
CA PHE A 314 5.23 -14.03 17.96
C PHE A 314 5.84 -15.08 18.88
#